data_AF-A0A941J2Z3-F1
#
_entry.id   AF-A0A941J2Z3-F1
#
_cell.length_a   1.000
_cell.length_b   1.000
_cell.length_c   1.000
_cell.angle_alpha   90.00
_cell.angle_beta   90.00
_cell.angle_gamma   90.00
#
_symmetry.space_group_name_H-M   'P 1'
#
loop_
_entity.id
_entity.type
_entity.pdbx_description
1 polymer ?
#
loop_
_entity_poly.entity_id
_entity_poly.type
_entity_poly.pdbx_seq_one_letter_code
_entity_poly.pdbx_strand_id
1 'polypeptide(L)' 'MFNNVSGFDWIRFLMNLYGNDDKERLGKYINRFGMQESIKKPMGSYSYGMMHKVSLIAAFTINPRSSLWMNH' A
#
# COMPACT_ATOMS: atom_id res chain seq x y z
N MET A 1 -13.82 -9.36 -1.56
CA MET A 1 -12.69 -8.89 -0.74
C MET A 1 -12.90 -7.41 -0.53
N PHE A 2 -13.30 -6.99 0.67
CA PHE A 2 -13.74 -5.62 1.05
C PHE A 2 -14.06 -4.66 -0.10
N ASN A 3 -15.21 -4.85 -0.78
CA ASN A 3 -15.56 -4.06 -1.96
C ASN A 3 -15.61 -2.54 -1.69
N ASN A 4 -15.81 -2.15 -0.43
CA ASN A 4 -15.97 -0.77 0.02
C ASN A 4 -14.71 -0.17 0.66
N VAL A 5 -13.62 -0.93 0.80
CA VAL A 5 -12.34 -0.43 1.33
C VAL A 5 -11.51 0.13 0.18
N SER A 6 -10.94 1.32 0.37
CA SER A 6 -10.05 1.91 -0.62
C SER A 6 -8.66 1.30 -0.56
N GLY A 7 -7.91 1.38 -1.67
CA GLY A 7 -6.49 0.97 -1.67
C GLY A 7 -5.66 1.75 -0.65
N PHE A 8 -6.01 3.02 -0.41
CA PHE A 8 -5.38 3.87 0.58
C PHE A 8 -5.60 3.36 2.00
N ASP A 9 -6.84 3.05 2.37
CA ASP A 9 -7.19 2.56 3.71
C ASP A 9 -6.55 1.20 3.97
N TRP A 10 -6.51 0.34 2.95
CA TRP A 10 -5.80 -0.94 3.01
C TRP A 10 -4.30 -0.76 3.29
N ILE A 11 -3.62 0.12 2.55
CA ILE A 11 -2.18 0.35 2.76
C ILE A 11 -1.94 1.00 4.14
N ARG A 12 -2.80 1.92 4.56
CA ARG A 12 -2.73 2.54 5.90
C ARG A 12 -2.90 1.52 7.02
N PHE A 13 -3.83 0.59 6.86
CA PHE A 13 -4.00 -0.52 7.80
C PHE A 13 -2.71 -1.35 7.90
N LEU A 14 -2.10 -1.71 6.77
CA LEU A 14 -0.84 -2.45 6.77
C LEU A 14 0.31 -1.63 7.39
N MET A 15 0.42 -0.34 7.07
CA MET A 15 1.40 0.56 7.68
C MET A 15 1.30 0.56 9.21
N ASN A 16 0.08 0.70 9.75
CA ASN A 16 -0.18 0.63 11.18
C ASN A 16 0.19 -0.73 11.77
N LEU A 17 -0.14 -1.83 11.07
CA LEU A 17 0.18 -3.20 11.50
C LEU A 17 1.69 -3.43 11.67
N TYR A 18 2.51 -2.85 10.78
CA TYR A 18 3.97 -2.97 10.82
C TYR A 18 4.66 -1.81 11.57
N GLY A 19 3.91 -0.94 12.25
CA GLY A 19 4.48 0.19 13.01
C GLY A 19 5.21 1.20 12.13
N ASN A 20 4.73 1.42 10.91
CA ASN A 20 5.31 2.34 9.93
C ASN A 20 4.37 3.56 9.74
N ASP A 21 4.87 4.77 9.95
CA ASP A 21 4.11 6.02 9.70
C ASP A 21 4.75 6.91 8.61
N ASP A 22 5.52 6.32 7.69
CA ASP A 22 6.18 7.04 6.60
C ASP A 22 5.18 7.38 5.48
N LYS A 23 4.38 8.43 5.74
CA LYS A 23 3.34 8.95 4.82
C LYS A 23 3.93 9.54 3.55
N GLU A 24 5.15 10.09 3.62
CA GLU A 24 5.84 10.66 2.47
C GLU A 24 6.21 9.55 1.47
N ARG A 25 6.73 8.44 1.97
CA ARG A 25 7.03 7.25 1.16
C ARG A 25 5.78 6.67 0.50
N LEU A 26 4.66 6.59 1.23
CA LEU A 26 3.37 6.21 0.65
C LEU A 26 2.99 7.13 -0.51
N GLY A 27 3.02 8.45 -0.29
CA GLY A 27 2.69 9.45 -1.31
C GLY A 27 3.59 9.35 -2.55
N LYS A 28 4.89 9.16 -2.35
CA LYS A 28 5.89 8.94 -3.41
C LYS A 28 5.52 7.75 -4.31
N TYR A 29 5.16 6.60 -3.72
CA TYR A 29 4.82 5.41 -4.50
C TYR A 29 3.43 5.50 -5.14
N ILE A 30 2.45 6.12 -4.48
CA ILE A 30 1.14 6.40 -5.12
C ILE A 30 1.35 7.22 -6.41
N ASN A 31 2.17 8.26 -6.34
CA ASN A 31 2.50 9.09 -7.50
C ASN A 31 3.25 8.27 -8.58
N ARG A 32 4.31 7.54 -8.18
CA ARG A 32 5.13 6.73 -9.10
C ARG A 32 4.33 5.70 -9.89
N PHE A 33 3.27 5.14 -9.32
CA PHE A 33 2.41 4.15 -9.98
C PHE A 33 1.18 4.74 -10.69
N GLY A 34 0.99 6.07 -10.63
CA GLY A 34 -0.12 6.76 -11.28
C GLY A 34 -1.48 6.44 -10.63
N MET A 35 -1.53 6.32 -9.30
CA MET A 35 -2.74 5.93 -8.55
C MET A 35 -3.42 7.11 -7.82
N GLN A 36 -2.96 8.34 -7.98
CA GLN A 36 -3.42 9.52 -7.21
C GLN A 36 -4.94 9.69 -7.23
N GLU A 37 -5.56 9.53 -8.40
CA GLU A 37 -7.01 9.72 -8.60
C GLU A 37 -7.85 8.49 -8.20
N SER A 38 -7.23 7.33 -8.08
CA SER A 38 -7.93 6.05 -7.92
C SER A 38 -7.70 5.39 -6.57
N ILE A 39 -6.62 5.71 -5.86
CA ILE A 39 -6.22 5.06 -4.60
C ILE A 39 -7.27 5.18 -3.49
N LYS A 40 -8.08 6.25 -3.52
CA LYS A 40 -9.20 6.47 -2.58
C LYS A 40 -10.52 5.85 -3.05
N LYS A 41 -10.60 5.37 -4.30
CA LYS A 41 -11.79 4.66 -4.78
C LYS A 41 -11.83 3.24 -4.17
N PRO A 42 -13.03 2.65 -4.03
CA PRO A 42 -13.15 1.30 -3.47
C PRO A 42 -12.41 0.27 -4.32
N MET A 43 -11.68 -0.65 -3.69
CA MET A 43 -10.90 -1.69 -4.39
C MET A 43 -11.77 -2.63 -5.25
N GLY A 44 -13.07 -2.74 -4.94
CA GLY A 44 -14.02 -3.47 -5.79
C GLY A 44 -14.19 -2.87 -7.21
N SER A 45 -13.79 -1.61 -7.42
CA SER A 45 -13.81 -0.94 -8.73
C SER A 45 -12.50 -1.09 -9.52
N TYR A 46 -11.49 -1.71 -8.95
CA TYR A 46 -10.15 -1.77 -9.55
C TYR A 46 -10.07 -2.86 -10.61
N SER A 47 -9.35 -2.57 -11.69
CA SER A 47 -8.86 -3.62 -12.58
C SER A 47 -7.79 -4.47 -11.88
N TYR A 48 -7.51 -5.65 -12.41
CA TYR A 48 -6.42 -6.49 -11.91
C TYR A 48 -5.07 -5.75 -11.90
N GLY A 49 -4.78 -4.93 -12.91
CA GLY A 49 -3.56 -4.13 -12.96
C GLY A 49 -3.48 -3.09 -11.83
N MET A 50 -4.63 -2.48 -11.47
CA MET A 50 -4.70 -1.56 -10.34
C MET A 50 -4.51 -2.28 -9.00
N MET A 51 -5.06 -3.48 -8.85
CA MET A 51 -4.81 -4.31 -7.66
C MET A 51 -3.32 -4.65 -7.52
N HIS A 52 -2.65 -5.04 -8.61
CA HIS A 52 -1.21 -5.29 -8.60
C HIS A 52 -0.40 -4.05 -8.21
N LYS A 53 -0.75 -2.86 -8.73
CA LYS A 53 -0.12 -1.61 -8.33
C LYS A 53 -0.27 -1.33 -6.84
N VAL A 54 -1.46 -1.54 -6.27
CA VAL A 54 -1.67 -1.38 -4.82
C VAL A 54 -0.81 -2.35 -4.02
N SER A 55 -0.71 -3.62 -4.42
CA SER A 55 0.17 -4.59 -3.75
C SER A 55 1.65 -4.16 -3.78
N LEU A 56 2.12 -3.62 -4.91
CA LEU A 56 3.49 -3.09 -5.02
C LEU A 56 3.69 -1.84 -4.16
N ILE A 57 2.75 -0.90 -4.18
CA ILE A 57 2.79 0.29 -3.32
C ILE A 57 2.86 -0.13 -1.85
N ALA A 58 2.02 -1.08 -1.42
CA ALA A 58 2.03 -1.61 -0.07
C ALA A 58 3.41 -2.17 0.31
N ALA A 59 3.96 -3.09 -0.50
CA ALA A 59 5.25 -3.71 -0.26
C ALA A 59 6.39 -2.68 -0.14
N PHE A 60 6.44 -1.71 -1.06
CA PHE A 60 7.48 -0.68 -1.04
C PHE A 60 7.31 0.36 0.07
N THR A 61 6.08 0.58 0.54
CA THR A 61 5.77 1.51 1.63
C THR A 61 6.09 0.89 2.98
N ILE A 62 5.62 -0.33 3.22
CA ILE A 62 5.77 -1.03 4.51
C ILE A 62 7.24 -1.28 4.81
N ASN A 63 8.06 -1.56 3.79
CA ASN A 63 9.50 -1.83 3.91
C ASN A 63 9.80 -2.61 5.20
N PRO A 64 9.22 -3.83 5.35
CA PRO A 64 9.35 -4.56 6.60
C PRO A 64 10.84 -4.69 6.88
N ARG A 65 11.32 -4.09 7.98
CA ARG A 65 12.73 -4.14 8.34
C ARG A 65 13.14 -5.61 8.44
N SER A 66 13.77 -6.12 7.40
CA SER A 66 14.58 -7.32 7.47
C SER A 66 15.81 -6.98 8.32
N SER A 67 15.67 -7.04 9.65
CA SER A 67 16.83 -7.08 10.55
C SER A 67 16.59 -7.87 11.84
N LEU A 68 15.45 -8.56 12.00
CA LEU A 68 15.25 -9.50 13.12
C LEU A 68 15.33 -10.98 12.69
N TRP A 69 15.48 -11.28 11.39
CA TRP A 69 15.53 -12.66 10.87
C TRP A 69 16.74 -12.94 9.94
N MET A 70 17.73 -12.05 9.91
CA MET A 70 19.01 -12.25 9.18
C MET A 70 20.22 -12.37 10.14
N ASN A 71 19.97 -12.57 11.44
CA ASN A 71 20.99 -12.77 12.47
C ASN A 71 20.81 -14.11 13.21
N HIS A 72 20.49 -15.19 12.49
CA HIS A 72 20.65 -16.56 12.97
C HIS A 72 21.04 -17.48 11.83
#